data_AF-A0A4U3I4E4-F1
#
_entry.id   AF-A0A4U3I4E4-F1
#
_cell.length_a   1.000
_cell.length_b   1.000
_cell.length_c   1.000
_cell.angle_alpha   90.00
_cell.angle_beta   90.00
_cell.angle_gamma   90.00
#
_symmetry.space_group_name_H-M   'P 1'
#
loop_
_entity.id
_entity.type
_entity.pdbx_description
1 polymer ?
#
loop_
_entity_poly.entity_id
_entity_poly.type
_entity_poly.pdbx_seq_one_letter_code
_entity_poly.pdbx_strand_id
1 'polypeptide(L)'
;MKNPLDNVVYENNTFKESGTWFSGTHLPDRSSASISAVVFKGDLYVFIQHYGSIDNGKVDYLIFQRMPSGQLKNTAKHTIPHIYVTGTPAVAVYDNKIYCAFRPGGDSQKLTYTTFDGDTWSNVITTKKGILTSPSLAVYQDKLYCFHQGWEEDRGTLWYSTFNGTDWDQDQHIRNLEITESPTLAVYKGELYCAYHKASTKTAWCIKFDGIQWSHEMSLSANVSESPSLYVYNDSLFSARTVKSEHTSLCVNYLDNGTWCPDKIIVKDGISNSPCLVEYEGLLYCFYRNNDHSLSYAFQHYQIINRTVPLLDVWGEGRIHAGTLISGFDAAVNLNLYRQPVSNGVNRHSAIPNIMPVATYDDPDFPIACEQVKIITLMGAPITERVADEIGRVLDIEGMVFLFAPDDKEREMFQIRNKFRLKPISTATLPSPIDQISKDFHPVYAYKKHRS
;
A
#
# COMPACT_ATOMS: atom_id res chain seq x y z
N MET A 1 -2.09 -33.85 -6.67
CA MET A 1 -1.29 -32.77 -7.28
C MET A 1 -0.67 -32.00 -6.13
N LYS A 2 0.66 -32.08 -6.00
CA LYS A 2 1.42 -31.49 -4.87
C LYS A 2 1.34 -29.96 -4.95
N ASN A 3 1.20 -29.33 -3.78
CA ASN A 3 1.09 -27.89 -3.62
C ASN A 3 2.40 -27.24 -4.13
N PRO A 4 2.38 -26.30 -5.08
CA PRO A 4 3.59 -25.61 -5.54
C PRO A 4 4.27 -24.75 -4.46
N LEU A 5 3.74 -24.73 -3.24
CA LEU A 5 4.31 -24.04 -2.07
C LEU A 5 5.24 -24.91 -1.20
N ASP A 6 5.39 -26.21 -1.49
CA ASP A 6 6.26 -27.10 -0.69
C ASP A 6 7.78 -26.87 -0.91
N ASN A 7 8.17 -26.00 -1.85
CA ASN A 7 9.58 -25.76 -2.22
C ASN A 7 10.07 -24.32 -2.04
N VAL A 8 9.30 -23.43 -1.37
CA VAL A 8 9.95 -22.25 -0.79
C VAL A 8 10.65 -22.73 0.48
N VAL A 9 11.92 -23.08 0.34
CA VAL A 9 12.79 -23.35 1.47
C VAL A 9 12.90 -22.04 2.26
N TYR A 10 12.11 -21.92 3.33
CA TYR A 10 12.33 -20.94 4.38
C TYR A 10 13.58 -21.37 5.14
N GLU A 11 14.77 -21.10 4.59
CA GLU A 11 16.00 -21.42 5.30
C GLU A 11 16.06 -20.59 6.59
N ASN A 12 15.81 -21.25 7.71
CA ASN A 12 16.15 -20.84 9.07
C ASN A 12 15.35 -19.68 9.70
N ASN A 13 14.05 -19.49 9.43
CA ASN A 13 13.19 -18.57 10.20
C ASN A 13 13.78 -17.15 10.45
N THR A 14 14.71 -16.68 9.62
CA THR A 14 15.44 -15.43 9.85
C THR A 14 15.13 -14.45 8.73
N PHE A 15 14.43 -13.37 9.08
CA PHE A 15 14.21 -12.21 8.23
C PHE A 15 15.54 -11.44 8.18
N LYS A 16 16.42 -11.77 7.23
CA LYS A 16 17.75 -11.14 7.19
C LYS A 16 17.82 -9.88 6.32
N GLU A 17 16.88 -9.65 5.40
CA GLU A 17 16.98 -8.55 4.45
C GLU A 17 15.68 -7.74 4.32
N SER A 18 15.75 -6.48 4.77
CA SER A 18 14.79 -5.42 4.51
C SER A 18 14.45 -5.36 3.02
N GLY A 19 13.16 -5.22 2.69
CA GLY A 19 12.72 -5.08 1.30
C GLY A 19 12.78 -6.35 0.44
N THR A 20 12.78 -7.53 1.06
CA THR A 20 12.62 -8.83 0.38
C THR A 20 11.19 -9.01 -0.12
N TRP A 21 11.04 -9.59 -1.32
CA TRP A 21 9.76 -9.86 -1.99
C TRP A 21 9.42 -11.36 -1.97
N PHE A 22 8.16 -11.68 -1.74
CA PHE A 22 7.64 -13.06 -1.66
C PHE A 22 6.55 -13.27 -2.69
N SER A 23 6.48 -14.46 -3.30
CA SER A 23 5.42 -14.81 -4.24
C SER A 23 4.13 -15.21 -3.53
N GLY A 24 3.01 -14.71 -4.06
CA GLY A 24 1.64 -15.03 -3.68
C GLY A 24 0.97 -16.02 -4.62
N THR A 25 -0.21 -16.48 -4.23
CA THR A 25 -1.01 -17.52 -4.91
C THR A 25 -1.34 -17.17 -6.37
N HIS A 26 -1.42 -18.20 -7.21
CA HIS A 26 -1.98 -18.15 -8.57
C HIS A 26 -3.51 -18.15 -8.50
N LEU A 27 -4.15 -17.10 -9.00
CA LEU A 27 -5.61 -17.01 -9.05
C LEU A 27 -6.09 -17.59 -10.39
N PRO A 28 -7.00 -18.59 -10.38
CA PRO A 28 -7.32 -19.39 -11.55
C PRO A 28 -8.16 -18.66 -12.62
N ASP A 29 -8.50 -17.39 -12.41
CA ASP A 29 -9.28 -16.60 -13.36
C ASP A 29 -8.42 -16.27 -14.61
N ARG A 30 -8.62 -17.06 -15.67
CA ARG A 30 -7.86 -17.07 -16.94
C ARG A 30 -8.03 -15.82 -17.82
N SER A 31 -8.49 -14.71 -17.28
CA SER A 31 -9.05 -13.63 -18.10
C SER A 31 -8.55 -12.23 -17.79
N SER A 32 -7.65 -12.03 -16.82
CA SER A 32 -7.19 -10.66 -16.51
C SER A 32 -6.24 -10.14 -17.59
N ALA A 33 -6.51 -9.01 -18.24
CA ALA A 33 -5.55 -8.35 -19.14
C ALA A 33 -5.17 -6.92 -18.72
N SER A 34 -5.51 -6.56 -17.49
CA SER A 34 -5.11 -5.31 -16.83
C SER A 34 -5.56 -5.35 -15.38
N ILE A 35 -4.81 -4.71 -14.48
CA ILE A 35 -5.04 -4.77 -13.03
C ILE A 35 -4.97 -3.37 -12.45
N SER A 36 -5.95 -3.04 -11.61
CA SER A 36 -5.89 -1.90 -10.71
C SER A 36 -6.41 -2.30 -9.34
N ALA A 37 -5.99 -1.59 -8.29
CA ALA A 37 -6.37 -1.96 -6.93
C ALA A 37 -6.47 -0.73 -6.04
N VAL A 38 -7.32 -0.83 -5.02
CA VAL A 38 -7.47 0.20 -3.98
C VAL A 38 -7.93 -0.44 -2.67
N VAL A 39 -7.54 0.16 -1.55
CA VAL A 39 -8.10 -0.19 -0.24
C VAL A 39 -9.28 0.73 0.04
N PHE A 40 -10.42 0.16 0.40
CA PHE A 40 -11.62 0.91 0.71
C PHE A 40 -12.34 0.27 1.90
N LYS A 41 -12.65 1.08 2.93
CA LYS A 41 -13.31 0.63 4.16
C LYS A 41 -12.67 -0.60 4.83
N GLY A 42 -11.34 -0.73 4.72
CA GLY A 42 -10.56 -1.81 5.36
C GLY A 42 -10.36 -3.07 4.52
N ASP A 43 -10.97 -3.16 3.35
CA ASP A 43 -10.77 -4.29 2.43
C ASP A 43 -9.96 -3.88 1.20
N LEU A 44 -9.21 -4.84 0.64
CA LEU A 44 -8.47 -4.66 -0.60
C LEU A 44 -9.34 -5.08 -1.79
N TYR A 45 -9.65 -4.12 -2.67
CA TYR A 45 -10.38 -4.33 -3.91
C TYR A 45 -9.40 -4.40 -5.07
N VAL A 46 -9.40 -5.49 -5.84
CA VAL A 46 -8.58 -5.67 -7.03
C VAL A 46 -9.48 -5.81 -8.25
N PHE A 47 -9.37 -4.89 -9.19
CA PHE A 47 -10.16 -4.80 -10.40
C PHE A 47 -9.43 -5.48 -11.55
N ILE A 48 -10.15 -6.33 -12.28
CA ILE A 48 -9.66 -7.07 -13.42
C ILE A 48 -10.58 -6.88 -14.63
N GLN A 49 -9.98 -6.52 -15.76
CA GLN A 49 -10.67 -6.55 -17.05
C GLN A 49 -10.56 -7.95 -17.66
N HIS A 50 -11.67 -8.50 -18.13
CA HIS A 50 -11.72 -9.74 -18.89
C HIS A 50 -11.32 -9.54 -20.35
N TYR A 51 -10.45 -10.40 -20.88
CA TYR A 51 -10.04 -10.38 -22.29
C TYR A 51 -10.12 -11.75 -22.95
N GLY A 52 -10.53 -11.78 -24.23
CA GLY A 52 -10.46 -12.99 -25.06
C GLY A 52 -11.43 -14.10 -24.66
N SER A 53 -12.49 -13.76 -23.92
CA SER A 53 -13.57 -14.66 -23.50
C SER A 53 -14.94 -14.09 -23.89
N ILE A 54 -16.01 -14.83 -23.59
CA ILE A 54 -17.40 -14.32 -23.69
C ILE A 54 -17.66 -13.09 -22.80
N ASP A 55 -16.79 -12.85 -21.82
CA ASP A 55 -16.85 -11.73 -20.90
C ASP A 55 -15.93 -10.57 -21.31
N ASN A 56 -15.41 -10.57 -22.54
CA ASN A 56 -14.48 -9.55 -23.02
C ASN A 56 -14.96 -8.11 -22.73
N GLY A 57 -14.11 -7.34 -22.05
CA GLY A 57 -14.38 -5.97 -21.64
C GLY A 57 -15.13 -5.83 -20.32
N LYS A 58 -15.74 -6.89 -19.76
CA LYS A 58 -16.33 -6.82 -18.42
C LYS A 58 -15.25 -6.57 -17.37
N VAL A 59 -15.63 -5.91 -16.29
CA VAL A 59 -14.76 -5.65 -15.14
C VAL A 59 -15.31 -6.39 -13.93
N ASP A 60 -14.48 -7.27 -13.37
CA ASP A 60 -14.73 -7.82 -12.03
C ASP A 60 -13.88 -7.09 -11.01
N TYR A 61 -14.37 -7.03 -9.78
CA TYR A 61 -13.56 -6.71 -8.61
C TYR A 61 -13.57 -7.87 -7.62
N LEU A 62 -12.38 -8.17 -7.12
CA LEU A 62 -12.11 -9.19 -6.12
C LEU A 62 -11.87 -8.51 -4.78
N ILE A 63 -12.43 -9.06 -3.71
CA ILE A 63 -12.25 -8.55 -2.34
C ILE A 63 -11.30 -9.49 -1.60
N PHE A 64 -10.18 -8.97 -1.15
CA PHE A 64 -9.15 -9.74 -0.45
C PHE A 64 -9.08 -9.39 1.03
N GLN A 65 -8.88 -10.43 1.83
CA GLN A 65 -8.44 -10.32 3.22
C GLN A 65 -7.05 -10.92 3.36
N ARG A 66 -6.24 -10.34 4.24
CA ARG A 66 -4.92 -10.87 4.56
C ARG A 66 -5.04 -11.98 5.60
N MET A 67 -4.43 -13.13 5.30
CA MET A 67 -4.26 -14.22 6.25
C MET A 67 -3.04 -13.93 7.14
N PRO A 68 -2.94 -14.52 8.35
CA PRO A 68 -1.75 -14.38 9.19
C PRO A 68 -0.45 -14.78 8.49
N SER A 69 -0.50 -15.68 7.50
CA SER A 69 0.66 -16.03 6.67
C SER A 69 1.16 -14.89 5.75
N GLY A 70 0.45 -13.76 5.70
CA GLY A 70 0.58 -12.62 4.77
C GLY A 70 0.03 -12.88 3.37
N GLN A 71 -0.39 -14.12 3.07
CA GLN A 71 -1.09 -14.42 1.84
C GLN A 71 -2.48 -13.77 1.83
N LEU A 72 -2.88 -13.29 0.66
CA LEU A 72 -4.22 -12.80 0.40
C LEU A 72 -5.17 -13.96 0.11
N LYS A 73 -6.31 -13.96 0.77
CA LYS A 73 -7.45 -14.83 0.51
C LYS A 73 -8.52 -14.02 -0.20
N ASN A 74 -8.90 -14.46 -1.40
CA ASN A 74 -10.08 -13.92 -2.07
C ASN A 74 -11.34 -14.36 -1.29
N THR A 75 -12.14 -13.38 -0.87
CA THR A 75 -13.36 -13.59 -0.08
C THR A 75 -14.63 -13.40 -0.89
N ALA A 76 -14.58 -12.57 -1.94
CA ALA A 76 -15.71 -12.29 -2.81
C ALA A 76 -15.26 -11.84 -4.20
N LYS A 77 -16.11 -12.12 -5.18
CA LYS A 77 -15.94 -11.70 -6.58
C LYS A 77 -17.26 -11.14 -7.07
N HIS A 78 -17.20 -9.96 -7.67
CA HIS A 78 -18.35 -9.26 -8.20
C HIS A 78 -18.02 -8.67 -9.56
N THR A 79 -19.03 -8.53 -10.42
CA THR A 79 -18.91 -7.83 -11.70
C THR A 79 -19.50 -6.43 -11.58
N ILE A 80 -18.82 -5.41 -12.10
CA ILE A 80 -19.40 -4.07 -12.19
C ILE A 80 -20.53 -4.11 -13.24
N PRO A 81 -21.78 -3.79 -12.86
CA PRO A 81 -22.91 -3.94 -13.75
C PRO A 81 -22.85 -2.93 -14.91
N HIS A 82 -23.26 -3.39 -16.10
CA HIS A 82 -23.51 -2.56 -17.27
C HIS A 82 -22.32 -1.74 -17.82
N ILE A 83 -21.08 -2.13 -17.49
CA ILE A 83 -19.89 -1.53 -18.10
C ILE A 83 -19.10 -2.55 -18.91
N TYR A 84 -18.50 -2.05 -20.00
CA TYR A 84 -17.51 -2.75 -20.81
C TYR A 84 -16.38 -1.77 -21.08
N VAL A 85 -15.15 -2.19 -20.87
CA VAL A 85 -13.97 -1.33 -20.94
C VAL A 85 -12.96 -1.86 -21.95
N THR A 86 -12.15 -0.95 -22.48
CA THR A 86 -10.95 -1.27 -23.27
C THR A 86 -9.73 -0.77 -22.51
N GLY A 87 -8.90 -1.70 -22.01
CA GLY A 87 -7.75 -1.39 -21.17
C GLY A 87 -8.08 -1.43 -19.68
N THR A 88 -7.15 -0.94 -18.86
CA THR A 88 -7.24 -0.95 -17.39
C THR A 88 -8.26 0.07 -16.89
N PRO A 89 -9.24 -0.30 -16.06
CA PRO A 89 -10.00 0.69 -15.32
C PRO A 89 -9.09 1.35 -14.27
N ALA A 90 -9.08 2.67 -14.18
CA ALA A 90 -8.39 3.39 -13.12
C ALA A 90 -9.29 3.50 -11.89
N VAL A 91 -8.75 3.21 -10.71
CA VAL A 91 -9.50 3.32 -9.46
C VAL A 91 -8.80 4.22 -8.45
N ALA A 92 -9.58 5.03 -7.73
CA ALA A 92 -9.12 5.83 -6.60
C ALA A 92 -10.26 6.02 -5.60
N VAL A 93 -9.95 6.12 -4.30
CA VAL A 93 -10.92 6.51 -3.29
C VAL A 93 -10.95 8.03 -3.19
N TYR A 94 -12.11 8.62 -3.37
CA TYR A 94 -12.36 10.05 -3.24
C TYR A 94 -13.75 10.25 -2.65
N ASP A 95 -13.91 11.17 -1.70
CA ASP A 95 -15.19 11.45 -1.03
C ASP A 95 -15.94 10.19 -0.55
N ASN A 96 -15.20 9.29 0.13
CA ASN A 96 -15.69 8.02 0.66
C ASN A 96 -16.36 7.09 -0.38
N LYS A 97 -15.94 7.17 -1.64
CA LYS A 97 -16.37 6.28 -2.72
C LYS A 97 -15.16 5.80 -3.52
N ILE A 98 -15.25 4.60 -4.08
CA ILE A 98 -14.33 4.19 -5.14
C ILE A 98 -14.81 4.81 -6.45
N TYR A 99 -13.99 5.64 -7.07
CA TYR A 99 -14.19 6.09 -8.45
C TYR A 99 -13.51 5.11 -9.39
N CYS A 100 -14.24 4.62 -10.38
CA CYS A 100 -13.74 3.75 -11.43
C CYS A 100 -13.86 4.49 -12.77
N ALA A 101 -12.76 5.01 -13.29
CA ALA A 101 -12.69 5.71 -14.56
C ALA A 101 -12.08 4.81 -15.65
N PHE A 102 -12.62 4.86 -16.86
CA PHE A 102 -12.24 3.96 -17.93
C PHE A 102 -12.54 4.53 -19.31
N ARG A 103 -11.92 3.90 -20.30
CA ARG A 103 -12.27 4.02 -21.71
C ARG A 103 -13.33 2.95 -22.03
N PRO A 104 -14.55 3.32 -22.42
CA PRO A 104 -15.59 2.34 -22.71
C PRO A 104 -15.22 1.50 -23.94
N GLY A 105 -15.73 0.27 -24.00
CA GLY A 105 -15.64 -0.57 -25.19
C GLY A 105 -16.48 -0.03 -26.34
N GLY A 106 -16.12 -0.41 -27.57
CA GLY A 106 -16.79 0.00 -28.80
C GLY A 106 -16.28 1.34 -29.36
N ASP A 107 -17.17 2.11 -29.97
CA ASP A 107 -16.81 3.33 -30.72
C ASP A 107 -16.65 4.58 -29.84
N SER A 108 -17.13 4.56 -28.59
CA SER A 108 -16.99 5.69 -27.69
C SER A 108 -15.57 5.74 -27.12
N GLN A 109 -14.82 6.78 -27.49
CA GLN A 109 -13.46 7.01 -27.01
C GLN A 109 -13.41 8.05 -25.90
N LYS A 110 -14.49 8.16 -25.12
CA LYS A 110 -14.66 9.23 -24.15
C LYS A 110 -14.41 8.74 -22.73
N LEU A 111 -13.67 9.53 -21.95
CA LEU A 111 -13.49 9.29 -20.52
C LEU A 111 -14.85 9.11 -19.86
N THR A 112 -15.03 7.96 -19.24
CA THR A 112 -16.28 7.54 -18.60
C THR A 112 -15.97 7.02 -17.21
N TYR A 113 -16.89 7.21 -16.25
CA TYR A 113 -16.69 6.72 -14.90
C TYR A 113 -17.99 6.27 -14.22
N THR A 114 -17.84 5.46 -13.18
CA THR A 114 -18.90 5.11 -12.21
C THR A 114 -18.29 5.12 -10.79
N THR A 115 -19.12 5.20 -9.76
CA THR A 115 -18.70 5.26 -8.37
C THR A 115 -19.33 4.15 -7.53
N PHE A 116 -18.61 3.66 -6.52
CA PHE A 116 -19.08 2.67 -5.57
C PHE A 116 -19.03 3.22 -4.15
N ASP A 117 -20.15 3.16 -3.43
CA ASP A 117 -20.28 3.67 -2.06
C ASP A 117 -20.00 2.62 -0.96
N GLY A 118 -19.74 1.37 -1.35
CA GLY A 118 -19.62 0.22 -0.44
C GLY A 118 -20.74 -0.78 -0.58
N ASP A 119 -21.88 -0.37 -1.15
CA ASP A 119 -23.05 -1.21 -1.33
C ASP A 119 -23.44 -1.30 -2.81
N THR A 120 -23.48 -0.17 -3.52
CA THR A 120 -23.98 -0.10 -4.90
C THR A 120 -23.11 0.75 -5.82
N TRP A 121 -23.13 0.40 -7.12
CA TRP A 121 -22.52 1.18 -8.18
C TRP A 121 -23.50 2.23 -8.71
N SER A 122 -23.02 3.44 -8.95
CA SER A 122 -23.80 4.50 -9.56
C SER A 122 -24.04 4.26 -11.05
N ASN A 123 -24.96 5.03 -11.64
CA ASN A 123 -25.07 5.11 -13.09
C ASN A 123 -23.75 5.59 -13.71
N VAL A 124 -23.50 5.15 -14.94
CA VAL A 124 -22.32 5.50 -15.72
C VAL A 124 -22.42 6.95 -16.21
N ILE A 125 -21.33 7.71 -16.07
CA ILE A 125 -21.22 9.10 -16.51
C ILE A 125 -20.13 9.20 -17.58
N THR A 126 -20.49 9.60 -18.80
CA THR A 126 -19.56 9.83 -19.90
C THR A 126 -19.29 11.31 -20.08
N THR A 127 -18.01 11.69 -20.05
CA THR A 127 -17.57 13.07 -20.25
C THR A 127 -17.47 13.41 -21.74
N LYS A 128 -17.09 14.66 -22.07
CA LYS A 128 -16.82 15.08 -23.46
C LYS A 128 -15.36 14.82 -23.90
N LYS A 129 -14.48 14.39 -22.99
CA LYS A 129 -13.04 14.28 -23.22
C LYS A 129 -12.68 12.97 -23.91
N GLY A 130 -11.98 13.05 -25.04
CA GLY A 130 -11.47 11.88 -25.76
C GLY A 130 -10.21 11.33 -25.11
N ILE A 131 -10.11 10.02 -24.93
CA ILE A 131 -8.95 9.34 -24.35
C ILE A 131 -8.53 8.14 -25.22
N LEU A 132 -7.23 7.97 -25.42
CA LEU A 132 -6.69 6.86 -26.21
C LEU A 132 -6.33 5.63 -25.36
N THR A 133 -5.70 5.83 -24.22
CA THR A 133 -5.26 4.75 -23.33
C THR A 133 -6.06 4.76 -22.04
N SER A 134 -5.78 3.79 -21.16
CA SER A 134 -6.37 3.74 -19.83
C SER A 134 -6.08 5.05 -19.08
N PRO A 135 -7.05 5.65 -18.39
CA PRO A 135 -6.78 6.79 -17.55
C PRO A 135 -5.95 6.36 -16.31
N SER A 136 -5.51 7.33 -15.53
CA SER A 136 -4.96 7.14 -14.19
C SER A 136 -5.56 8.16 -13.23
N LEU A 137 -5.87 7.74 -12.01
CA LEU A 137 -6.52 8.56 -11.00
C LEU A 137 -5.62 8.75 -9.78
N ALA A 138 -5.61 9.95 -9.21
CA ALA A 138 -5.04 10.23 -7.90
C ALA A 138 -5.74 11.41 -7.24
N VAL A 139 -5.89 11.38 -5.91
CA VAL A 139 -6.38 12.53 -5.15
C VAL A 139 -5.20 13.39 -4.76
N TYR A 140 -5.23 14.67 -5.15
CA TYR A 140 -4.20 15.66 -4.85
C TYR A 140 -4.85 17.01 -4.57
N GLN A 141 -4.43 17.68 -3.49
CA GLN A 141 -4.98 19.00 -3.09
C GLN A 141 -6.52 19.03 -3.12
N ASP A 142 -7.15 18.05 -2.47
CA ASP A 142 -8.60 17.90 -2.34
C ASP A 142 -9.37 17.76 -3.66
N LYS A 143 -8.69 17.42 -4.75
CA LYS A 143 -9.30 17.14 -6.05
C LYS A 143 -8.90 15.75 -6.54
N LEU A 144 -9.78 15.13 -7.32
CA LEU A 144 -9.46 13.92 -8.05
C LEU A 144 -8.87 14.31 -9.42
N TYR A 145 -7.60 14.00 -9.66
CA TYR A 145 -6.91 14.19 -10.92
C TYR A 145 -7.08 12.95 -11.81
N CYS A 146 -7.33 13.15 -13.09
CA CYS A 146 -7.38 12.09 -14.11
C CYS A 146 -6.38 12.41 -15.23
N PHE A 147 -5.37 11.55 -15.39
CA PHE A 147 -4.38 11.67 -16.46
C PHE A 147 -4.68 10.66 -17.55
N HIS A 148 -4.47 11.03 -18.80
CA HIS A 148 -4.69 10.15 -19.94
C HIS A 148 -3.85 10.57 -21.15
N GLN A 149 -3.74 9.67 -22.11
CA GLN A 149 -3.24 10.01 -23.43
C GLN A 149 -4.32 10.72 -24.25
N GLY A 150 -3.91 11.74 -25.01
CA GLY A 150 -4.75 12.44 -25.97
C GLY A 150 -5.28 11.51 -27.06
N TRP A 151 -6.43 11.87 -27.64
CA TRP A 151 -7.12 11.13 -28.70
C TRP A 151 -6.99 11.85 -30.05
N GLU A 152 -7.25 11.14 -31.16
CA GLU A 152 -7.19 11.69 -32.54
C GLU A 152 -5.90 12.44 -32.89
N GLU A 153 -5.94 13.75 -33.11
CA GLU A 153 -4.79 14.59 -33.44
C GLU A 153 -3.77 14.70 -32.31
N ASP A 154 -4.20 14.44 -31.06
CA ASP A 154 -3.39 14.54 -29.85
C ASP A 154 -2.80 13.18 -29.42
N ARG A 155 -2.86 12.15 -30.27
CA ARG A 155 -2.22 10.86 -30.00
C ARG A 155 -0.75 11.04 -29.66
N GLY A 156 -0.30 10.33 -28.64
CA GLY A 156 1.08 10.42 -28.16
C GLY A 156 1.33 11.51 -27.11
N THR A 157 0.34 12.34 -26.77
CA THR A 157 0.51 13.46 -25.82
C THR A 157 -0.14 13.17 -24.46
N LEU A 158 0.34 13.80 -23.40
CA LEU A 158 -0.15 13.62 -22.03
C LEU A 158 -1.07 14.76 -21.60
N TRP A 159 -2.27 14.41 -21.14
CA TRP A 159 -3.29 15.35 -20.69
C TRP A 159 -3.77 15.01 -19.28
N TYR A 160 -4.35 16.00 -18.62
CA TYR A 160 -5.07 15.79 -17.38
C TYR A 160 -6.28 16.70 -17.20
N SER A 161 -7.21 16.24 -16.38
CA SER A 161 -8.31 17.03 -15.86
C SER A 161 -8.52 16.79 -14.38
N THR A 162 -9.21 17.73 -13.71
CA THR A 162 -9.47 17.67 -12.27
C THR A 162 -10.96 17.66 -11.98
N PHE A 163 -11.36 16.91 -10.96
CA PHE A 163 -12.72 16.81 -10.48
C PHE A 163 -12.81 17.34 -9.06
N ASN A 164 -13.77 18.24 -8.83
CA ASN A 164 -13.95 18.95 -7.56
C ASN A 164 -15.09 18.37 -6.68
N GLY A 165 -15.63 17.20 -7.04
CA GLY A 165 -16.81 16.62 -6.39
C GLY A 165 -18.12 16.84 -7.14
N THR A 166 -18.17 17.80 -8.08
CA THR A 166 -19.38 18.09 -8.87
C THR A 166 -19.14 17.86 -10.37
N ASP A 167 -18.10 18.48 -10.93
CA ASP A 167 -17.81 18.44 -12.37
C ASP A 167 -16.31 18.30 -12.66
N TRP A 168 -16.00 17.83 -13.87
CA TRP A 168 -14.63 17.78 -14.41
C TRP A 168 -14.27 19.11 -15.08
N ASP A 169 -13.15 19.68 -14.67
CA ASP A 169 -12.57 20.89 -15.26
C ASP A 169 -12.13 20.66 -16.72
N GLN A 170 -11.78 21.75 -17.43
CA GLN A 170 -11.26 21.67 -18.80
C GLN A 170 -9.94 20.91 -18.87
N ASP A 171 -9.75 20.16 -19.94
CA ASP A 171 -8.57 19.31 -20.12
C ASP A 171 -7.31 20.16 -20.35
N GLN A 172 -6.20 19.74 -19.74
CA GLN A 172 -4.93 20.46 -19.74
C GLN A 172 -3.84 19.60 -20.38
N HIS A 173 -3.22 20.12 -21.44
CA HIS A 173 -2.08 19.47 -22.11
C HIS A 173 -0.77 19.74 -21.36
N ILE A 174 -0.06 18.67 -21.01
CA ILE A 174 1.32 18.74 -20.53
C ILE A 174 2.26 18.71 -21.74
N ARG A 175 2.71 19.90 -22.14
CA ARG A 175 3.48 20.09 -23.38
C ARG A 175 4.84 19.39 -23.34
N ASN A 176 5.34 19.08 -24.53
CA ASN A 176 6.68 18.53 -24.80
C ASN A 176 6.92 17.12 -24.25
N LEU A 177 5.85 16.39 -23.93
CA LEU A 177 5.93 15.00 -23.51
C LEU A 177 5.38 14.08 -24.60
N GLU A 178 6.03 12.94 -24.77
CA GLU A 178 5.60 11.86 -25.65
C GLU A 178 5.35 10.62 -24.80
N ILE A 179 4.12 10.14 -24.83
CA ILE A 179 3.69 8.94 -24.11
C ILE A 179 3.04 8.00 -25.11
N THR A 180 3.20 6.69 -24.93
CA THR A 180 2.57 5.71 -25.84
C THR A 180 1.61 4.78 -25.13
N GLU A 181 1.72 4.68 -23.81
CA GLU A 181 0.90 3.82 -22.97
C GLU A 181 0.07 4.64 -21.96
N SER A 182 -0.44 3.98 -20.92
CA SER A 182 -1.21 4.63 -19.86
C SER A 182 -0.27 5.30 -18.86
N PRO A 183 -0.53 6.54 -18.43
CA PRO A 183 0.20 7.13 -17.31
C PRO A 183 -0.16 6.41 -15.99
N THR A 184 0.64 6.62 -14.95
CA THR A 184 0.33 6.22 -13.57
C THR A 184 0.63 7.39 -12.63
N LEU A 185 -0.12 7.50 -11.54
CA LEU A 185 -0.03 8.63 -10.61
C LEU A 185 0.22 8.17 -9.18
N ALA A 186 0.97 8.96 -8.42
CA ALA A 186 1.04 8.85 -6.96
C ALA A 186 1.36 10.22 -6.35
N VAL A 187 0.83 10.50 -5.16
CA VAL A 187 1.18 11.72 -4.41
C VAL A 187 2.28 11.38 -3.41
N TYR A 188 3.42 12.05 -3.53
CA TYR A 188 4.59 11.82 -2.69
C TYR A 188 5.15 13.16 -2.20
N LYS A 189 5.35 13.27 -0.88
CA LYS A 189 5.91 14.47 -0.21
C LYS A 189 5.24 15.79 -0.64
N GLY A 190 3.92 15.78 -0.84
CA GLY A 190 3.13 16.96 -1.19
C GLY A 190 3.13 17.33 -2.68
N GLU A 191 3.74 16.51 -3.53
CA GLU A 191 3.78 16.70 -4.99
C GLU A 191 3.08 15.52 -5.69
N LEU A 192 2.42 15.79 -6.82
CA LEU A 192 1.82 14.77 -7.67
C LEU A 192 2.86 14.26 -8.67
N TYR A 193 3.20 12.98 -8.60
CA TYR A 193 4.10 12.31 -9.52
C TYR A 193 3.31 11.59 -10.61
N CYS A 194 3.78 11.69 -11.85
CA CYS A 194 3.26 10.96 -13.00
C CYS A 194 4.40 10.18 -13.66
N ALA A 195 4.25 8.86 -13.81
CA ALA A 195 5.17 8.05 -14.60
C ALA A 195 4.50 7.55 -15.89
N TYR A 196 5.28 7.42 -16.95
CA TYR A 196 4.79 7.02 -18.27
C TYR A 196 5.86 6.29 -19.07
N HIS A 197 5.40 5.54 -20.06
CA HIS A 197 6.25 4.84 -21.02
C HIS A 197 6.33 5.62 -22.35
N LYS A 198 7.55 5.67 -22.90
CA LYS A 198 7.87 6.29 -24.18
C LYS A 198 8.37 5.22 -25.16
N ALA A 199 7.49 4.71 -26.03
CA ALA A 199 7.85 3.58 -26.91
C ALA A 199 8.93 3.90 -27.94
N SER A 200 9.07 5.15 -28.40
CA SER A 200 10.14 5.54 -29.33
C SER A 200 11.54 5.20 -28.79
N THR A 201 11.70 5.25 -27.47
CA THR A 201 12.95 4.92 -26.77
C THR A 201 12.87 3.67 -25.89
N LYS A 202 11.68 3.05 -25.75
CA LYS A 202 11.41 1.92 -24.83
C LYS A 202 11.88 2.21 -23.40
N THR A 203 11.61 3.42 -22.92
CA THR A 203 12.02 3.88 -21.59
C THR A 203 10.81 4.33 -20.79
N ALA A 204 10.94 4.29 -19.46
CA ALA A 204 9.99 4.90 -18.56
C ALA A 204 10.60 6.15 -17.92
N TRP A 205 9.76 7.16 -17.79
CA TRP A 205 10.08 8.47 -17.24
C TRP A 205 9.10 8.87 -16.18
N CYS A 206 9.47 9.86 -15.38
CA CYS A 206 8.61 10.42 -14.35
C CYS A 206 8.73 11.94 -14.31
N ILE A 207 7.61 12.63 -14.10
CA ILE A 207 7.53 14.07 -13.85
C ILE A 207 6.79 14.29 -12.53
N LYS A 208 6.97 15.46 -11.92
CA LYS A 208 6.22 15.86 -10.73
C LYS A 208 5.62 17.25 -10.86
N PHE A 209 4.53 17.47 -10.14
CA PHE A 209 3.78 18.72 -10.08
C PHE A 209 3.62 19.16 -8.63
N ASP A 210 4.02 20.40 -8.34
CA ASP A 210 3.97 21.02 -7.01
C ASP A 210 2.65 21.77 -6.74
N GLY A 211 1.71 21.75 -7.69
CA GLY A 211 0.49 22.55 -7.66
C GLY A 211 0.55 23.80 -8.55
N ILE A 212 1.72 24.17 -9.05
CA ILE A 212 1.96 25.36 -9.87
C ILE A 212 2.67 24.99 -11.17
N GLN A 213 3.76 24.21 -11.10
CA GLN A 213 4.62 23.91 -12.24
C GLN A 213 4.99 22.43 -12.33
N TRP A 214 5.22 21.98 -13.57
CA TRP A 214 5.73 20.66 -13.88
C TRP A 214 7.26 20.66 -13.87
N SER A 215 7.86 19.61 -13.31
CA SER A 215 9.30 19.39 -13.37
C SER A 215 9.77 18.99 -14.76
N HIS A 216 11.10 18.97 -14.95
CA HIS A 216 11.73 18.22 -16.04
C HIS A 216 11.51 16.70 -15.88
N GLU A 217 11.68 15.96 -16.98
CA GLU A 217 11.61 14.49 -17.00
C GLU A 217 12.75 13.88 -16.17
N MET A 218 12.40 12.98 -15.27
CA MET A 218 13.32 12.14 -14.50
C MET A 218 13.37 10.76 -15.14
N SER A 219 14.56 10.32 -15.55
CA SER A 219 14.76 8.96 -16.07
C SER A 219 14.46 7.95 -14.97
N LEU A 220 13.55 7.01 -15.25
CA LEU A 220 13.08 6.05 -14.27
C LEU A 220 13.61 4.64 -14.56
N SER A 221 13.61 4.19 -15.82
CA SER A 221 14.11 2.86 -16.23
C SER A 221 14.20 2.75 -17.77
N ALA A 222 15.00 1.80 -18.24
CA ALA A 222 15.18 1.49 -19.66
C ALA A 222 14.68 0.07 -20.00
N ASN A 223 14.47 -0.19 -21.29
CA ASN A 223 13.93 -1.45 -21.83
C ASN A 223 12.57 -1.84 -21.24
N VAL A 224 11.74 -0.83 -20.98
CA VAL A 224 10.40 -1.02 -20.43
C VAL A 224 9.47 -1.46 -21.56
N SER A 225 8.62 -2.44 -21.27
CA SER A 225 7.68 -2.98 -22.27
C SER A 225 6.28 -2.37 -22.19
N GLU A 226 5.86 -1.93 -21.00
CA GLU A 226 4.50 -1.43 -20.77
C GLU A 226 4.44 -0.29 -19.73
N SER A 227 3.22 0.07 -19.30
CA SER A 227 2.98 1.15 -18.35
C SER A 227 3.63 0.85 -16.99
N PRO A 228 4.35 1.81 -16.39
CA PRO A 228 4.79 1.68 -15.01
C PRO A 228 3.60 1.78 -14.04
N SER A 229 3.76 1.27 -12.82
CA SER A 229 2.90 1.57 -11.68
C SER A 229 3.68 2.39 -10.66
N LEU A 230 3.04 3.39 -10.05
CA LEU A 230 3.57 4.16 -8.92
C LEU A 230 2.75 3.87 -7.67
N TYR A 231 3.41 3.81 -6.52
CA TYR A 231 2.75 3.80 -5.21
C TYR A 231 3.68 4.34 -4.13
N VAL A 232 3.15 5.05 -3.15
CA VAL A 232 3.92 5.51 -1.99
C VAL A 232 3.75 4.53 -0.85
N TYR A 233 4.85 3.99 -0.36
CA TYR A 233 4.88 3.08 0.76
C TYR A 233 6.08 3.44 1.63
N ASN A 234 5.90 3.55 2.96
CA ASN A 234 6.99 3.80 3.89
C ASN A 234 7.88 5.02 3.51
N ASP A 235 7.25 6.15 3.19
CA ASP A 235 7.89 7.42 2.77
C ASP A 235 8.82 7.31 1.58
N SER A 236 8.63 6.26 0.78
CA SER A 236 9.34 6.07 -0.47
C SER A 236 8.32 5.97 -1.58
N LEU A 237 8.61 6.64 -2.70
CA LEU A 237 7.85 6.45 -3.92
C LEU A 237 8.41 5.24 -4.64
N PHE A 238 7.64 4.15 -4.66
CA PHE A 238 7.96 2.93 -5.38
C PHE A 238 7.41 2.98 -6.78
N SER A 239 8.07 2.25 -7.66
CA SER A 239 7.52 2.01 -8.97
C SER A 239 7.86 0.61 -9.50
N ALA A 240 6.87 -0.03 -10.09
CA ALA A 240 6.95 -1.38 -10.65
C ALA A 240 6.70 -1.36 -12.15
N ARG A 241 7.38 -2.23 -12.91
CA ARG A 241 7.19 -2.34 -14.36
C ARG A 241 7.72 -3.66 -14.92
N THR A 242 7.32 -3.98 -16.14
CA THR A 242 7.94 -5.05 -16.93
C THR A 242 9.14 -4.51 -17.71
N VAL A 243 10.29 -5.16 -17.55
CA VAL A 243 11.54 -4.85 -18.25
C VAL A 243 11.92 -6.04 -19.13
N LYS A 244 12.27 -5.77 -20.39
CA LYS A 244 12.65 -6.80 -21.35
C LYS A 244 14.16 -6.79 -21.59
N SER A 245 14.81 -7.89 -21.21
CA SER A 245 16.18 -8.21 -21.61
C SER A 245 16.15 -9.43 -22.53
N GLU A 246 16.62 -10.58 -22.05
CA GLU A 246 16.42 -11.88 -22.70
C GLU A 246 15.00 -12.42 -22.47
N HIS A 247 14.46 -12.18 -21.27
CA HIS A 247 13.09 -12.48 -20.87
C HIS A 247 12.38 -11.21 -20.37
N THR A 248 11.05 -11.27 -20.24
CA THR A 248 10.28 -10.20 -19.57
C THR A 248 10.28 -10.45 -18.07
N SER A 249 10.93 -9.58 -17.31
CA SER A 249 10.99 -9.62 -15.85
C SER A 249 10.10 -8.54 -15.22
N LEU A 250 9.61 -8.77 -14.01
CA LEU A 250 9.00 -7.73 -13.17
C LEU A 250 10.07 -7.11 -12.29
N CYS A 251 10.24 -5.80 -12.44
CA CYS A 251 11.21 -5.02 -11.70
C CYS A 251 10.51 -4.00 -10.82
N VAL A 252 11.14 -3.68 -9.69
CA VAL A 252 10.76 -2.60 -8.79
C VAL A 252 11.98 -1.74 -8.49
N ASN A 253 11.79 -0.43 -8.44
CA ASN A 253 12.72 0.50 -7.83
C ASN A 253 11.97 1.52 -6.97
N TYR A 254 12.71 2.40 -6.31
CA TYR A 254 12.17 3.46 -5.49
C TYR A 254 12.97 4.75 -5.69
N LEU A 255 12.34 5.87 -5.36
CA LEU A 255 12.94 7.19 -5.44
C LEU A 255 13.69 7.51 -4.14
N ASP A 256 15.01 7.64 -4.22
CA ASP A 256 15.86 8.08 -3.11
C ASP A 256 16.49 9.44 -3.43
N ASN A 257 16.27 10.43 -2.56
CA ASN A 257 16.82 11.79 -2.68
C ASN A 257 16.68 12.41 -4.10
N GLY A 258 15.53 12.18 -4.75
CA GLY A 258 15.22 12.73 -6.08
C GLY A 258 15.79 11.93 -7.26
N THR A 259 16.45 10.80 -7.01
CA THR A 259 16.96 9.89 -8.05
C THR A 259 16.37 8.50 -7.90
N TRP A 260 15.97 7.88 -9.00
CA TRP A 260 15.48 6.50 -8.99
C TRP A 260 16.64 5.52 -8.78
N CYS A 261 16.49 4.64 -7.79
CA CYS A 261 17.45 3.55 -7.59
C CYS A 261 17.44 2.57 -8.78
N PRO A 262 18.51 1.77 -8.94
CA PRO A 262 18.54 0.69 -9.93
C PRO A 262 17.38 -0.30 -9.75
N ASP A 263 16.92 -0.88 -10.86
CA ASP A 263 15.87 -1.90 -10.85
C ASP A 263 16.28 -3.14 -10.06
N LYS A 264 15.41 -3.57 -9.14
CA LYS A 264 15.47 -4.89 -8.48
C LYS A 264 14.47 -5.82 -9.17
N ILE A 265 14.96 -6.94 -9.68
CA ILE A 265 14.10 -8.00 -10.24
C ILE A 265 13.38 -8.70 -9.09
N ILE A 266 12.05 -8.73 -9.14
CA ILE A 266 11.22 -9.43 -8.14
C ILE A 266 10.56 -10.69 -8.72
N VAL A 267 10.39 -10.76 -10.05
CA VAL A 267 10.02 -11.99 -10.77
C VAL A 267 10.83 -12.05 -12.06
N LYS A 268 11.48 -13.19 -12.30
CA LYS A 268 12.48 -13.34 -13.37
C LYS A 268 11.88 -13.47 -14.77
N ASP A 269 10.77 -14.20 -14.89
CA ASP A 269 10.14 -14.52 -16.17
C ASP A 269 8.63 -14.82 -16.01
N GLY A 270 7.98 -15.22 -17.11
CA GLY A 270 6.61 -15.73 -17.06
C GLY A 270 5.51 -14.66 -16.98
N ILE A 271 5.83 -13.39 -17.21
CA ILE A 271 4.91 -12.25 -17.04
C ILE A 271 4.56 -11.60 -18.38
N SER A 272 3.32 -11.13 -18.51
CA SER A 272 2.75 -10.63 -19.76
C SER A 272 2.05 -9.26 -19.69
N ASN A 273 2.12 -8.53 -18.57
CA ASN A 273 1.41 -7.25 -18.44
C ASN A 273 2.00 -6.30 -17.38
N SER A 274 1.53 -5.06 -17.41
CA SER A 274 1.75 -3.97 -16.47
C SER A 274 1.34 -4.38 -15.05
N PRO A 275 2.22 -4.17 -14.05
CA PRO A 275 1.90 -4.47 -12.66
C PRO A 275 1.03 -3.39 -12.02
N CYS A 276 0.45 -3.70 -10.86
CA CYS A 276 -0.24 -2.74 -10.00
C CYS A 276 0.30 -2.85 -8.57
N LEU A 277 0.87 -1.75 -8.08
CA LEU A 277 1.29 -1.60 -6.69
C LEU A 277 0.13 -1.08 -5.82
N VAL A 278 0.01 -1.64 -4.61
CA VAL A 278 -0.97 -1.20 -3.59
C VAL A 278 -0.49 -1.60 -2.20
N GLU A 279 -0.65 -0.74 -1.20
CA GLU A 279 -0.44 -1.11 0.20
C GLU A 279 -1.73 -1.66 0.79
N TYR A 280 -1.62 -2.75 1.54
CA TYR A 280 -2.73 -3.29 2.31
C TYR A 280 -2.21 -3.83 3.64
N GLU A 281 -2.81 -3.36 4.73
CA GLU A 281 -2.53 -3.85 6.09
C GLU A 281 -1.04 -3.83 6.49
N GLY A 282 -0.31 -2.78 6.07
CA GLY A 282 1.10 -2.55 6.38
C GLY A 282 2.10 -3.23 5.45
N LEU A 283 1.65 -3.88 4.36
CA LEU A 283 2.51 -4.53 3.36
C LEU A 283 2.27 -3.95 1.96
N LEU A 284 3.33 -3.83 1.17
CA LEU A 284 3.25 -3.44 -0.24
C LEU A 284 3.07 -4.67 -1.11
N TYR A 285 1.96 -4.71 -1.85
CA TYR A 285 1.63 -5.74 -2.83
C TYR A 285 1.91 -5.24 -4.25
N CYS A 286 2.35 -6.13 -5.12
CA CYS A 286 2.53 -5.93 -6.55
C CYS A 286 1.78 -7.02 -7.29
N PHE A 287 0.60 -6.70 -7.83
CA PHE A 287 -0.18 -7.60 -8.66
C PHE A 287 0.33 -7.58 -10.10
N TYR A 288 0.33 -8.74 -10.76
CA TYR A 288 0.78 -8.88 -12.14
C TYR A 288 0.11 -10.06 -12.83
N ARG A 289 0.12 -10.03 -14.17
CA ARG A 289 -0.43 -11.09 -15.01
C ARG A 289 0.67 -12.01 -15.52
N ASN A 290 0.46 -13.31 -15.42
CA ASN A 290 1.36 -14.31 -15.99
C ASN A 290 1.09 -14.54 -17.49
N ASN A 291 2.02 -15.20 -18.18
CA ASN A 291 1.88 -15.58 -19.60
C ASN A 291 0.68 -16.51 -19.86
N ASP A 292 0.26 -17.30 -18.86
CA ASP A 292 -0.93 -18.15 -18.92
C ASP A 292 -2.25 -17.40 -18.62
N HIS A 293 -2.17 -16.07 -18.52
CA HIS A 293 -3.27 -15.14 -18.24
C HIS A 293 -3.87 -15.17 -16.83
N SER A 294 -3.26 -15.93 -15.92
CA SER A 294 -3.61 -15.88 -14.50
C SER A 294 -3.12 -14.60 -13.84
N LEU A 295 -3.79 -14.26 -12.73
CA LEU A 295 -3.40 -13.19 -11.84
C LEU A 295 -2.50 -13.76 -10.72
N SER A 296 -1.38 -13.10 -10.48
CA SER A 296 -0.49 -13.35 -9.35
C SER A 296 -0.17 -12.04 -8.63
N TYR A 297 0.44 -12.17 -7.46
CA TYR A 297 1.02 -11.04 -6.77
C TYR A 297 2.34 -11.44 -6.12
N ALA A 298 3.19 -10.46 -5.91
CA ALA A 298 4.29 -10.53 -4.95
C ALA A 298 4.05 -9.47 -3.87
N PHE A 299 4.63 -9.64 -2.70
CA PHE A 299 4.57 -8.63 -1.66
C PHE A 299 5.91 -8.43 -0.98
N GLN A 300 6.19 -7.20 -0.58
CA GLN A 300 7.42 -6.81 0.07
C GLN A 300 7.23 -6.79 1.59
N HIS A 301 8.19 -7.34 2.33
CA HIS A 301 8.30 -7.07 3.76
C HIS A 301 8.78 -5.64 4.04
N TYR A 302 8.50 -5.18 5.25
CA TYR A 302 8.75 -3.82 5.70
C TYR A 302 10.22 -3.39 5.57
N GLN A 303 10.44 -2.09 5.37
CA GLN A 303 11.76 -1.44 5.36
C GLN A 303 11.89 -0.56 6.60
N ILE A 304 13.11 -0.34 7.11
CA ILE A 304 13.30 0.62 8.21
C ILE A 304 12.68 1.96 7.81
N ILE A 305 11.64 2.40 8.53
CA ILE A 305 10.99 3.69 8.22
C ILE A 305 11.68 4.86 8.88
N ASN A 306 11.66 5.99 8.20
CA ASN A 306 12.12 7.27 8.70
C ASN A 306 11.01 8.32 8.65
N ARG A 307 9.84 7.96 9.20
CA ARG A 307 8.71 8.86 9.46
C ARG A 307 8.21 8.72 10.87
N THR A 308 7.50 9.76 11.29
CA THR A 308 6.75 9.75 12.54
C THR A 308 5.70 8.63 12.57
N VAL A 309 5.76 7.80 13.61
CA VAL A 309 4.73 6.83 13.98
C VAL A 309 3.95 7.43 15.17
N PRO A 310 2.66 7.79 14.98
CA PRO A 310 1.88 8.39 16.05
C PRO A 310 1.70 7.46 17.26
N LEU A 311 1.40 6.19 17.00
CA LEU A 311 1.17 5.17 18.00
C LEU A 311 1.74 3.83 17.53
N LEU A 312 2.73 3.33 18.26
CA LEU A 312 3.27 1.99 18.10
C LEU A 312 2.76 1.11 19.24
N ASP A 313 2.00 0.08 18.90
CA ASP A 313 1.58 -0.95 19.86
C ASP A 313 2.53 -2.14 19.76
N VAL A 314 3.46 -2.21 20.73
CA VAL A 314 4.49 -3.25 20.79
C VAL A 314 3.84 -4.55 21.24
N TRP A 315 3.94 -5.56 20.37
CA TRP A 315 3.21 -6.82 20.47
C TRP A 315 1.69 -6.66 20.33
N GLY A 316 1.25 -5.53 19.79
CA GLY A 316 -0.15 -5.24 19.51
C GLY A 316 -0.75 -6.19 18.48
N GLU A 317 -2.07 -6.37 18.58
CA GLU A 317 -2.87 -7.22 17.69
C GLU A 317 -4.01 -6.44 17.02
N GLY A 318 -3.96 -5.10 17.06
CA GLY A 318 -5.06 -4.23 16.70
C GLY A 318 -6.14 -4.18 17.79
N ARG A 319 -7.26 -3.53 17.48
CA ARG A 319 -8.38 -3.38 18.41
C ARG A 319 -9.07 -4.72 18.68
N ILE A 320 -9.14 -5.11 19.95
CA ILE A 320 -9.78 -6.35 20.40
C ILE A 320 -10.89 -6.02 21.39
N HIS A 321 -12.06 -6.61 21.14
CA HIS A 321 -13.19 -6.65 22.06
C HIS A 321 -13.42 -8.10 22.51
N ALA A 322 -13.24 -8.39 23.80
CA ALA A 322 -13.39 -9.73 24.38
C ALA A 322 -14.18 -9.66 25.70
N GLY A 323 -15.51 -9.78 25.60
CA GLY A 323 -16.40 -9.56 26.76
C GLY A 323 -16.34 -8.10 27.19
N THR A 324 -15.94 -7.85 28.44
CA THR A 324 -15.72 -6.49 28.98
C THR A 324 -14.30 -5.96 28.73
N LEU A 325 -13.37 -6.81 28.27
CA LEU A 325 -12.00 -6.43 27.97
C LEU A 325 -11.93 -5.71 26.62
N ILE A 326 -11.31 -4.53 26.61
CA ILE A 326 -10.99 -3.75 25.40
C ILE A 326 -9.49 -3.50 25.40
N SER A 327 -8.80 -3.92 24.35
CA SER A 327 -7.35 -3.73 24.19
C SER A 327 -6.96 -3.32 22.77
N GLY A 328 -5.74 -2.82 22.62
CA GLY A 328 -5.20 -2.35 21.35
C GLY A 328 -5.98 -1.18 20.77
N PHE A 329 -5.64 -0.81 19.53
CA PHE A 329 -6.13 0.41 18.90
C PHE A 329 -6.34 0.23 17.39
N ASP A 330 -7.36 0.89 16.84
CA ASP A 330 -7.69 0.78 15.41
C ASP A 330 -6.61 1.40 14.50
N ALA A 331 -5.98 2.49 14.93
CA ALA A 331 -5.02 3.26 14.14
C ALA A 331 -3.55 2.99 14.51
N ALA A 332 -3.28 2.06 15.43
CA ALA A 332 -1.90 1.75 15.84
C ALA A 332 -1.15 1.03 14.71
N VAL A 333 0.17 1.26 14.65
CA VAL A 333 1.08 0.34 14.00
C VAL A 333 1.36 -0.78 14.99
N ASN A 334 1.07 -2.02 14.61
CA ASN A 334 1.18 -3.17 15.51
C ASN A 334 2.49 -3.91 15.24
N LEU A 335 3.48 -3.72 16.11
CA LEU A 335 4.76 -4.43 15.99
C LEU A 335 4.60 -5.86 16.50
N ASN A 336 4.73 -6.85 15.63
CA ASN A 336 4.50 -8.24 16.02
C ASN A 336 5.26 -9.24 15.13
N LEU A 337 5.30 -10.52 15.52
CA LEU A 337 5.79 -11.56 14.62
C LEU A 337 4.94 -11.59 13.36
N TYR A 338 5.59 -11.73 12.22
CA TYR A 338 4.93 -11.73 10.90
C TYR A 338 3.73 -12.66 10.79
N ARG A 339 3.81 -13.87 11.36
CA ARG A 339 2.75 -14.88 11.30
C ARG A 339 1.82 -14.90 12.51
N GLN A 340 1.95 -13.95 13.43
CA GLN A 340 1.10 -13.90 14.61
C GLN A 340 -0.36 -13.65 14.15
N PRO A 341 -1.29 -14.57 14.44
CA PRO A 341 -2.69 -14.29 14.31
C PRO A 341 -3.18 -13.46 15.50
N VAL A 342 -4.26 -12.71 15.31
CA VAL A 342 -5.01 -12.12 16.45
C VAL A 342 -5.41 -13.24 17.42
N SER A 343 -5.05 -13.09 18.69
CA SER A 343 -5.13 -14.14 19.70
C SER A 343 -6.53 -14.30 20.31
N ASN A 344 -7.31 -13.20 20.35
CA ASN A 344 -8.55 -13.10 21.11
C ASN A 344 -9.61 -12.21 20.44
N GLY A 345 -10.83 -12.25 20.98
CA GLY A 345 -11.95 -11.44 20.51
C GLY A 345 -12.58 -11.94 19.21
N VAL A 346 -13.43 -11.09 18.60
CA VAL A 346 -14.20 -11.42 17.40
C VAL A 346 -13.32 -11.70 16.16
N ASN A 347 -12.15 -11.07 16.11
CA ASN A 347 -11.20 -11.19 15.00
C ASN A 347 -10.14 -12.28 15.24
N ARG A 348 -10.33 -13.14 16.25
CA ARG A 348 -9.38 -14.22 16.56
C ARG A 348 -9.08 -15.06 15.32
N HIS A 349 -7.80 -15.39 15.12
CA HIS A 349 -7.25 -16.12 13.96
C HIS A 349 -7.14 -15.33 12.65
N SER A 350 -7.59 -14.07 12.61
CA SER A 350 -7.32 -13.17 11.49
C SER A 350 -5.89 -12.60 11.53
N ALA A 351 -5.46 -11.96 10.45
CA ALA A 351 -4.20 -11.22 10.44
C ALA A 351 -4.29 -9.99 11.35
N ILE A 352 -3.19 -9.68 12.04
CA ILE A 352 -3.06 -8.44 12.82
C ILE A 352 -3.09 -7.24 11.86
N PRO A 353 -3.98 -6.26 12.04
CA PRO A 353 -4.06 -5.12 11.13
C PRO A 353 -2.86 -4.18 11.27
N ASN A 354 -2.51 -3.47 10.19
CA ASN A 354 -1.40 -2.51 10.13
C ASN A 354 -0.12 -3.06 10.80
N ILE A 355 0.27 -4.28 10.42
CA ILE A 355 1.36 -5.00 11.07
C ILE A 355 2.71 -4.40 10.67
N MET A 356 3.59 -4.27 11.66
CA MET A 356 5.01 -4.05 11.48
C MET A 356 5.74 -5.35 11.87
N PRO A 357 6.07 -6.21 10.91
CA PRO A 357 6.58 -7.54 11.22
C PRO A 357 8.03 -7.49 11.74
N VAL A 358 8.31 -8.28 12.78
CA VAL A 358 9.65 -8.59 13.26
C VAL A 358 9.93 -10.10 13.24
N ALA A 359 11.21 -10.46 13.31
CA ALA A 359 11.67 -11.85 13.17
C ALA A 359 11.50 -12.69 14.44
N THR A 360 11.62 -12.07 15.61
CA THR A 360 11.67 -12.74 16.91
C THR A 360 11.11 -11.84 18.01
N TYR A 361 10.67 -12.44 19.12
CA TYR A 361 10.33 -11.73 20.35
C TYR A 361 11.54 -11.46 21.23
N ASP A 362 12.57 -12.30 21.17
CA ASP A 362 13.66 -12.29 22.14
C ASP A 362 14.63 -11.11 21.92
N ASP A 363 15.05 -10.92 20.67
CA ASP A 363 16.00 -9.87 20.24
C ASP A 363 15.52 -9.20 18.94
N PRO A 364 14.36 -8.49 18.95
CA PRO A 364 13.83 -7.84 17.76
C PRO A 364 14.61 -6.57 17.40
N ASP A 365 14.81 -6.35 16.10
CA ASP A 365 15.06 -5.02 15.55
C ASP A 365 13.70 -4.36 15.24
N PHE A 366 13.40 -3.21 15.83
CA PHE A 366 12.24 -2.42 15.43
C PHE A 366 12.59 -1.74 14.11
N PRO A 367 11.85 -1.97 13.02
CA PRO A 367 12.18 -1.42 11.71
C PRO A 367 11.74 0.04 11.59
N ILE A 368 12.20 0.86 12.53
CA ILE A 368 11.91 2.28 12.69
C ILE A 368 13.23 2.98 12.99
N ALA A 369 13.50 4.09 12.33
CA ALA A 369 14.64 4.95 12.61
C ALA A 369 14.57 5.54 14.04
N CYS A 370 15.67 6.15 14.49
CA CYS A 370 15.71 6.77 15.81
C CYS A 370 14.68 7.91 15.93
N GLU A 371 14.08 8.01 17.11
CA GLU A 371 13.23 9.15 17.52
C GLU A 371 12.02 9.45 16.62
N GLN A 372 11.41 8.41 16.06
CA GLN A 372 10.25 8.52 15.19
C GLN A 372 8.90 8.25 15.86
N VAL A 373 8.87 7.63 17.04
CA VAL A 373 7.61 7.17 17.65
C VAL A 373 7.14 8.15 18.73
N LYS A 374 5.92 8.67 18.60
CA LYS A 374 5.36 9.63 19.57
C LYS A 374 4.81 8.93 20.82
N ILE A 375 4.06 7.85 20.64
CA ILE A 375 3.49 7.08 21.74
C ILE A 375 3.78 5.60 21.52
N ILE A 376 4.27 4.94 22.56
CA ILE A 376 4.50 3.49 22.59
C ILE A 376 3.60 2.87 23.66
N THR A 377 2.89 1.82 23.29
CA THR A 377 2.14 0.97 24.23
C THR A 377 2.72 -0.44 24.21
N LEU A 378 2.64 -1.12 25.36
CA LEU A 378 2.98 -2.52 25.49
C LEU A 378 2.11 -3.14 26.59
N MET A 379 1.46 -4.27 26.28
CA MET A 379 0.56 -4.96 27.20
C MET A 379 0.77 -6.48 27.13
N GLY A 380 0.94 -7.12 28.30
CA GLY A 380 0.83 -8.57 28.45
C GLY A 380 1.91 -9.44 27.78
N ALA A 381 2.94 -8.83 27.18
CA ALA A 381 4.04 -9.53 26.52
C ALA A 381 5.38 -9.16 27.18
N PRO A 382 6.38 -10.08 27.18
CA PRO A 382 7.65 -9.83 27.85
C PRO A 382 8.39 -8.59 27.33
N ILE A 383 8.92 -7.81 28.27
CA ILE A 383 9.86 -6.74 27.94
C ILE A 383 11.26 -7.33 28.02
N THR A 384 11.83 -7.72 26.90
CA THR A 384 13.23 -8.15 26.86
C THR A 384 14.16 -6.94 26.93
N GLU A 385 15.43 -7.21 27.24
CA GLU A 385 16.49 -6.20 27.21
C GLU A 385 16.52 -5.47 25.86
N ARG A 386 16.41 -6.21 24.74
CA ARG A 386 16.40 -5.61 23.42
C ARG A 386 15.16 -4.76 23.17
N VAL A 387 13.97 -5.24 23.54
CA VAL A 387 12.73 -4.48 23.41
C VAL A 387 12.84 -3.14 24.17
N ALA A 388 13.41 -3.15 25.39
CA ALA A 388 13.62 -1.93 26.16
C ALA A 388 14.57 -0.94 25.47
N ASP A 389 15.64 -1.42 24.83
CA ASP A 389 16.58 -0.59 24.05
C ASP A 389 15.92 0.00 22.82
N GLU A 390 15.19 -0.83 22.06
CA GLU A 390 14.51 -0.41 20.84
C GLU A 390 13.42 0.61 21.13
N ILE A 391 12.62 0.41 22.19
CA ILE A 391 11.67 1.41 22.68
C ILE A 391 12.40 2.74 22.94
N GLY A 392 13.51 2.72 23.69
CA GLY A 392 14.29 3.92 23.98
C GLY A 392 14.94 4.57 22.74
N ARG A 393 15.26 3.78 21.72
CA ARG A 393 15.88 4.22 20.45
C ARG A 393 14.86 4.88 19.53
N VAL A 394 13.71 4.26 19.34
CA VAL A 394 12.69 4.74 18.39
C VAL A 394 11.81 5.84 18.98
N LEU A 395 11.73 5.97 20.31
CA LEU A 395 10.90 6.98 20.96
C LEU A 395 11.43 8.40 20.73
N ASP A 396 10.53 9.26 20.26
CA ASP A 396 10.74 10.70 20.03
C ASP A 396 11.18 11.44 21.30
N ILE A 397 11.86 12.58 21.13
CA ILE A 397 12.48 13.37 22.21
C ILE A 397 11.49 13.93 23.25
N GLU A 398 10.19 13.92 22.97
CA GLU A 398 9.10 14.22 23.91
C GLU A 398 8.05 13.10 23.97
N GLY A 399 8.42 11.90 23.48
CA GLY A 399 7.53 10.76 23.38
C GLY A 399 7.16 10.17 24.72
N MET A 400 6.07 9.39 24.72
CA MET A 400 5.53 8.74 25.91
C MET A 400 5.47 7.22 25.74
N VAL A 401 5.71 6.50 26.82
CA VAL A 401 5.58 5.04 26.90
C VAL A 401 4.53 4.71 27.94
N PHE A 402 3.59 3.84 27.61
CA PHE A 402 2.58 3.29 28.52
C PHE A 402 2.72 1.77 28.59
N LEU A 403 3.12 1.26 29.76
CA LEU A 403 3.22 -0.16 30.03
C LEU A 403 1.99 -0.60 30.84
N PHE A 404 1.25 -1.57 30.32
CA PHE A 404 0.04 -2.10 30.93
C PHE A 404 0.31 -3.45 31.61
N ALA A 405 0.17 -3.51 32.94
CA ALA A 405 0.55 -4.64 33.81
C ALA A 405 1.87 -5.32 33.43
N PRO A 406 2.99 -4.59 33.34
CA PRO A 406 4.28 -5.25 33.40
C PRO A 406 4.42 -5.94 34.77
N ASP A 407 5.12 -7.06 34.81
CA ASP A 407 5.57 -7.59 36.09
C ASP A 407 6.64 -6.69 36.73
N ASP A 408 6.90 -6.86 38.03
CA ASP A 408 7.84 -5.98 38.74
C ASP A 408 9.26 -6.05 38.19
N LYS A 409 9.70 -7.23 37.70
CA LYS A 409 11.05 -7.44 37.16
C LYS A 409 11.21 -6.79 35.79
N GLU A 410 10.21 -6.95 34.91
CA GLU A 410 10.14 -6.30 33.60
C GLU A 410 10.16 -4.79 33.75
N ARG A 411 9.37 -4.25 34.69
CA ARG A 411 9.33 -2.81 34.98
C ARG A 411 10.68 -2.32 35.50
N GLU A 412 11.30 -3.01 36.46
CA GLU A 412 12.61 -2.62 36.99
C GLU A 412 13.69 -2.66 35.91
N MET A 413 13.74 -3.72 35.10
CA MET A 413 14.69 -3.83 33.99
C MET A 413 14.51 -2.69 32.99
N PHE A 414 13.27 -2.42 32.57
CA PHE A 414 12.95 -1.33 31.66
C PHE A 414 13.41 0.01 32.21
N GLN A 415 13.15 0.27 33.50
CA GLN A 415 13.59 1.49 34.18
C GLN A 415 15.10 1.59 34.25
N ILE A 416 15.83 0.51 34.56
CA ILE A 416 17.30 0.50 34.63
C ILE A 416 17.89 0.88 33.27
N ARG A 417 17.42 0.24 32.19
CA ARG A 417 17.91 0.50 30.83
C ARG A 417 17.60 1.91 30.34
N ASN A 418 16.46 2.47 30.73
CA ASN A 418 16.00 3.78 30.26
C ASN A 418 16.11 4.93 31.28
N LYS A 419 16.74 4.71 32.44
CA LYS A 419 16.73 5.63 33.60
C LYS A 419 17.12 7.08 33.27
N PHE A 420 18.05 7.26 32.34
CA PHE A 420 18.55 8.59 31.95
C PHE A 420 17.72 9.25 30.85
N ARG A 421 16.88 8.48 30.14
CA ARG A 421 16.07 8.96 29.01
C ARG A 421 14.62 9.19 29.38
N LEU A 422 14.08 8.38 30.30
CA LEU A 422 12.66 8.34 30.64
C LEU A 422 12.41 8.68 32.10
N LYS A 423 11.42 9.55 32.37
CA LYS A 423 10.95 9.86 33.72
C LYS A 423 9.51 9.37 33.91
N PRO A 424 9.17 8.76 35.06
CA PRO A 424 7.79 8.39 35.37
C PRO A 424 6.87 9.62 35.37
N ILE A 425 5.65 9.46 34.86
CA ILE A 425 4.59 10.48 34.89
C ILE A 425 3.31 9.91 35.51
N SER A 426 2.42 10.80 35.94
CA SER A 426 1.15 10.41 36.57
C SER A 426 0.22 9.70 35.59
N THR A 427 -0.49 8.67 36.08
CA THR A 427 -1.50 7.91 35.35
C THR A 427 -2.92 8.14 35.87
N ALA A 428 -3.12 9.17 36.70
CA ALA A 428 -4.45 9.54 37.22
C ALA A 428 -5.47 9.86 36.10
N THR A 429 -4.99 10.35 34.96
CA THR A 429 -5.78 10.53 33.75
C THR A 429 -4.93 10.13 32.56
N LEU A 430 -5.42 9.17 31.77
CA LEU A 430 -4.76 8.73 30.54
C LEU A 430 -5.26 9.61 29.37
N PRO A 431 -4.39 10.00 28.43
CA PRO A 431 -4.80 10.73 27.23
C PRO A 431 -5.51 9.80 26.23
N SER A 432 -6.36 10.35 25.38
CA SER A 432 -6.85 9.60 24.21
C SER A 432 -5.73 9.34 23.20
N PRO A 433 -5.67 8.15 22.55
CA PRO A 433 -6.61 7.03 22.67
C PRO A 433 -6.29 6.03 23.79
N ILE A 434 -5.28 6.28 24.63
CA ILE A 434 -4.78 5.37 25.68
C ILE A 434 -5.84 5.09 26.76
N ASP A 435 -6.72 6.06 27.00
CA ASP A 435 -7.89 5.94 27.89
C ASP A 435 -8.96 4.95 27.42
N GLN A 436 -8.87 4.45 26.18
CA GLN A 436 -9.84 3.51 25.60
C GLN A 436 -9.58 2.05 25.96
N ILE A 437 -8.43 1.72 26.55
CA ILE A 437 -8.14 0.37 27.06
C ILE A 437 -8.89 0.16 28.37
N SER A 438 -9.50 -1.02 28.55
CA SER A 438 -10.21 -1.37 29.78
C SER A 438 -9.26 -1.36 30.98
N LYS A 439 -9.58 -0.55 31.99
CA LYS A 439 -8.74 -0.33 33.19
C LYS A 439 -8.83 -1.44 34.23
N ASP A 440 -9.77 -2.36 34.06
CA ASP A 440 -10.23 -3.28 35.13
C ASP A 440 -9.22 -4.37 35.53
N PHE A 441 -8.01 -4.40 34.95
CA PHE A 441 -7.07 -5.49 35.21
C PHE A 441 -5.62 -5.09 35.51
N HIS A 442 -5.16 -3.87 35.25
CA HIS A 442 -3.71 -3.63 35.10
C HIS A 442 -3.26 -2.30 35.76
N PRO A 443 -2.22 -2.26 36.61
CA PRO A 443 -1.53 -1.01 36.87
C PRO A 443 -0.92 -0.52 35.54
N VAL A 444 -1.13 0.76 35.24
CA VAL A 444 -0.50 1.43 34.09
C VAL A 444 0.69 2.22 34.59
N TYR A 445 1.85 2.01 33.98
CA TYR A 445 3.05 2.79 34.23
C TYR A 445 3.34 3.64 33.00
N ALA A 446 3.40 4.95 33.20
CA ALA A 446 3.66 5.89 32.13
C ALA A 446 5.01 6.56 32.33
N TYR A 447 5.73 6.75 31.23
CA TYR A 447 7.03 7.42 31.20
C TYR A 447 7.07 8.43 30.07
N LYS A 448 7.78 9.54 30.29
CA LYS A 448 8.02 10.56 29.27
C LYS A 448 9.52 10.69 29.00
N LYS A 449 9.91 10.77 27.73
CA LYS A 449 11.27 11.13 27.32
C LYS A 449 11.50 12.62 27.55
N HIS A 450 12.66 12.98 28.07
CA HIS A 450 13.06 14.36 28.26
C HIS A 450 14.34 14.66 27.50
N ARG A 451 14.49 15.88 27.00
CA ARG A 451 15.78 16.40 26.57
C ARG A 451 16.76 16.35 27.74
N SER A 452 17.90 15.69 27.52
CA SER A 452 19.07 15.71 28.41
C SER A 452 19.63 17.11 28.52
#